data_AF-A0A1I3RQQ5-F1
#
_entry.id   AF-A0A1I3RQQ5-F1
#
_cell.length_a   1.000
_cell.length_b   1.000
_cell.length_c   1.000
_cell.angle_alpha   90.00
_cell.angle_beta   90.00
_cell.angle_gamma   90.00
#
_symmetry.space_group_name_H-M   'P 1'
#
loop_
_entity.id
_entity.type
_entity.pdbx_description
1 polymer ?
#
loop_
_entity_poly.entity_id
_entity_poly.type
_entity_poly.pdbx_seq_one_letter_code
_entity_poly.pdbx_strand_id
1 'polypeptide(L)'
;MSRSTTNNEKVESLSSTDTFADGTHLDIPTHDAYDKVGIDYSDVDEMPTETRINVDGITHARPTTVQLNDDNELYQSRYEYTQELIKEEDHIPRAEADPDRGHNHPYPLATWNPSWAKDDREVTLGFFSSKSWYGMETESGNWSRYYTYHLQLYDNIEKGTDGITNLSSSTSVTIEMRDHDMVTENLNKCNWKKSESGQMVEGTAINIQASYVEDGEEAIERVREMFEVGFGEEFAEKHLNENNINYDTLHCEQPEVYKRFDSDLLDSGVSTLRDSTDLITSGDESGSGSERGEWEKDHYTIYGFTSDYFAGLGLHSPTDEDGEPLVEEVYLKIYMHQQARQLPDDHMLSNPKIEAKAYGKYYESDWNAVRQYLNQIVNMHCHHAGIKDEDLIADNWFNPEERDATEWKLPTGRRAQVRQYWASDRVRRNIEQRLFEADTDNYLATILGVLRKGGNVTRSTLAEYTGLSKRGVSRIVRKLKDDNILTREDHGQTFVKFAPGPAKKKVREILDRAGMTERELEEKRKDIREENIQRRERRNSKENESSPGDNEDEEVDTGGRPANPLKPLAKLPIDMQDLYDDYRAGCVTDEDIHVDTRVHESYAPW
;
A
#
# COMPACT_ATOMS: atom_id res chain seq x y z
N MET A 1 -7.79 -71.77 -12.18
CA MET A 1 -8.81 -72.15 -11.19
C MET A 1 -8.31 -71.75 -9.80
N SER A 2 -8.75 -70.60 -9.29
CA SER A 2 -8.76 -70.25 -7.87
C SER A 2 -9.69 -69.05 -7.69
N ARG A 3 -10.32 -69.00 -6.52
CA ARG A 3 -11.67 -68.48 -6.27
C ARG A 3 -11.76 -66.96 -6.19
N SER A 4 -12.78 -66.44 -6.87
CA SER A 4 -13.41 -65.14 -6.61
C SER A 4 -14.34 -65.29 -5.40
N THR A 5 -14.16 -64.43 -4.40
CA THR A 5 -15.17 -64.16 -3.38
C THR A 5 -15.19 -62.66 -3.12
N THR A 6 -16.31 -62.07 -3.53
CA THR A 6 -16.88 -60.77 -3.15
C THR A 6 -16.83 -60.52 -1.65
N ASN A 7 -16.62 -59.25 -1.26
CA ASN A 7 -17.30 -58.67 -0.10
C ASN A 7 -17.59 -57.18 -0.37
N ASN A 8 -18.89 -56.89 -0.45
CA ASN A 8 -19.49 -55.57 -0.31
C ASN A 8 -19.40 -55.17 1.16
N GLU A 9 -18.88 -53.99 1.47
CA GLU A 9 -19.23 -53.27 2.70
C GLU A 9 -19.70 -51.86 2.35
N LYS A 10 -20.95 -51.60 2.74
CA LYS A 10 -21.64 -50.33 2.74
C LYS A 10 -20.86 -49.30 3.55
N VAL A 11 -20.60 -48.15 2.94
CA VAL A 11 -20.34 -46.91 3.69
C VAL A 11 -21.69 -46.23 3.88
N GLU A 12 -22.20 -46.23 5.10
CA GLU A 12 -23.38 -45.47 5.50
C GLU A 12 -23.01 -43.97 5.54
N SER A 13 -23.72 -43.19 4.73
CA SER A 13 -23.72 -41.73 4.71
C SER A 13 -24.42 -41.19 5.95
N LEU A 14 -23.70 -40.42 6.78
CA LEU A 14 -24.32 -39.56 7.80
C LEU A 14 -24.76 -38.26 7.11
N SER A 15 -26.04 -38.20 6.70
CA SER A 15 -26.70 -36.94 6.34
C SER A 15 -27.40 -36.38 7.58
N SER A 16 -26.86 -35.32 8.19
CA SER A 16 -27.63 -34.47 9.09
C SER A 16 -28.32 -33.38 8.28
N THR A 17 -29.53 -33.68 7.81
CA THR A 17 -30.42 -32.71 7.18
C THR A 17 -31.52 -32.34 8.17
N ASP A 18 -31.39 -31.19 8.83
CA ASP A 18 -32.52 -30.54 9.47
C ASP A 18 -33.29 -29.76 8.38
N THR A 19 -34.57 -30.08 8.25
CA THR A 19 -35.47 -29.57 7.21
C THR A 19 -36.35 -28.48 7.83
N PHE A 20 -36.29 -27.25 7.32
CA PHE A 20 -37.30 -26.22 7.61
C PHE A 20 -38.46 -26.28 6.61
N ALA A 21 -39.61 -25.76 7.03
CA ALA A 21 -40.93 -26.07 6.46
C ALA A 21 -41.33 -25.31 5.18
N ASP A 22 -40.46 -24.51 4.57
CA ASP A 22 -40.83 -23.69 3.40
C ASP A 22 -40.10 -24.06 2.09
N GLY A 23 -39.20 -25.04 2.10
CA GLY A 23 -38.52 -25.49 0.89
C GLY A 23 -37.51 -24.49 0.31
N THR A 24 -37.11 -23.45 1.04
CA THR A 24 -35.96 -22.64 0.67
C THR A 24 -34.66 -23.38 1.00
N HIS A 25 -33.89 -23.69 -0.05
CA HIS A 25 -32.54 -24.20 0.08
C HIS A 25 -31.61 -23.02 0.41
N LEU A 26 -31.17 -22.93 1.65
CA LEU A 26 -30.03 -22.08 2.01
C LEU A 26 -28.76 -22.83 1.57
N ASP A 27 -28.31 -22.57 0.34
CA ASP A 27 -26.95 -22.91 -0.08
C ASP A 27 -26.00 -21.99 0.68
N ILE A 28 -25.61 -22.42 1.88
CA ILE A 28 -24.43 -21.86 2.56
C ILE A 28 -23.23 -22.37 1.75
N PRO A 29 -22.43 -21.51 1.09
CA PRO A 29 -21.19 -21.96 0.50
C PRO A 29 -20.29 -22.40 1.66
N THR A 30 -20.17 -23.72 1.86
CA THR A 30 -19.16 -24.29 2.74
C THR A 30 -17.80 -24.00 2.10
N HIS A 31 -17.22 -22.85 2.43
CA HIS A 31 -15.86 -22.46 2.10
C HIS A 31 -14.79 -23.43 2.67
N ASP A 32 -15.21 -24.48 3.38
CA ASP A 32 -14.41 -25.59 3.92
C ASP A 32 -14.27 -26.79 2.95
N ALA A 33 -14.78 -26.71 1.72
CA ALA A 33 -14.65 -27.81 0.74
C ALA A 33 -13.19 -28.13 0.31
N TYR A 34 -12.22 -27.33 0.73
CA TYR A 34 -10.79 -27.51 0.44
C TYR A 34 -9.96 -28.08 1.61
N ASP A 35 -10.56 -28.44 2.75
CA ASP A 35 -9.93 -29.38 3.70
C ASP A 35 -9.98 -30.83 3.14
N LYS A 36 -9.69 -31.00 1.84
CA LYS A 36 -9.41 -32.29 1.24
C LYS A 36 -8.05 -32.74 1.74
N VAL A 37 -8.05 -33.88 2.44
CA VAL A 37 -6.85 -34.62 2.84
C VAL A 37 -5.94 -34.78 1.62
N GLY A 38 -4.76 -34.15 1.63
CA GLY A 38 -3.70 -34.37 0.64
C GLY A 38 -3.28 -33.18 -0.22
N ILE A 39 -3.81 -31.96 -0.04
CA ILE A 39 -3.25 -30.75 -0.68
C ILE A 39 -2.06 -30.25 0.14
N ASP A 40 -0.88 -30.17 -0.50
CA ASP A 40 0.29 -29.56 0.10
C ASP A 40 0.23 -28.03 -0.10
N TYR A 41 -0.27 -27.32 0.89
CA TYR A 41 -0.35 -25.86 0.87
C TYR A 41 1.02 -25.15 0.95
N SER A 42 2.11 -25.90 1.04
CA SER A 42 3.47 -25.39 0.84
C SER A 42 3.95 -25.47 -0.61
N ASP A 43 3.27 -26.25 -1.47
CA ASP A 43 3.48 -26.25 -2.91
C ASP A 43 2.57 -25.19 -3.56
N VAL A 44 3.18 -24.03 -3.76
CA VAL A 44 2.52 -22.81 -4.23
C VAL A 44 2.02 -22.96 -5.67
N ASP A 45 2.68 -23.79 -6.48
CA ASP A 45 2.33 -24.02 -7.89
C ASP A 45 1.09 -24.93 -8.04
N GLU A 46 0.67 -25.63 -6.99
CA GLU A 46 -0.50 -26.52 -6.98
C GLU A 46 -1.74 -25.89 -6.31
N MET A 47 -1.69 -24.61 -5.94
CA MET A 47 -2.83 -23.96 -5.27
C MET A 47 -4.07 -23.93 -6.18
N PRO A 48 -5.22 -24.47 -5.74
CA PRO A 48 -6.43 -24.41 -6.54
C PRO A 48 -6.85 -22.96 -6.72
N THR A 49 -7.36 -22.60 -7.90
CA THR A 49 -7.91 -21.27 -8.16
C THR A 49 -9.41 -21.31 -8.41
N GLU A 50 -10.10 -20.26 -7.99
CA GLU A 50 -11.51 -20.01 -8.31
C GLU A 50 -11.60 -18.84 -9.29
N THR A 51 -12.50 -18.91 -10.27
CA THR A 51 -12.72 -17.77 -11.17
C THR A 51 -13.68 -16.80 -10.50
N ARG A 52 -13.28 -15.54 -10.39
CA ARG A 52 -14.08 -14.45 -9.84
C ARG A 52 -14.24 -13.36 -10.88
N ILE A 53 -15.32 -12.60 -10.78
CA ILE A 53 -15.58 -11.44 -11.61
C ILE A 53 -15.60 -10.24 -10.68
N ASN A 54 -14.87 -9.19 -11.03
CA ASN A 54 -14.84 -7.94 -10.28
C ASN A 54 -14.50 -6.79 -11.24
N VAL A 55 -14.93 -5.58 -10.92
CA VAL A 55 -14.57 -4.37 -11.64
C VAL A 55 -13.05 -4.19 -11.67
N ASP A 56 -12.45 -3.87 -12.81
CA ASP A 56 -11.01 -3.60 -12.87
C ASP A 56 -10.62 -2.30 -12.16
N GLY A 57 -9.45 -2.29 -11.53
CA GLY A 57 -8.82 -1.04 -11.10
C GLY A 57 -8.44 -0.17 -12.30
N ILE A 58 -8.11 1.09 -12.04
CA ILE A 58 -7.65 2.04 -13.06
C ILE A 58 -6.16 2.35 -12.88
N THR A 59 -5.47 2.59 -13.98
CA THR A 59 -4.08 3.07 -13.99
C THR A 59 -4.00 4.46 -13.35
N HIS A 60 -3.18 4.62 -12.31
CA HIS A 60 -2.97 5.91 -11.65
C HIS A 60 -1.86 6.71 -12.31
N ALA A 61 -0.67 6.12 -12.37
CA ALA A 61 0.52 6.72 -12.93
C ALA A 61 1.16 5.72 -13.89
N ARG A 62 1.56 6.24 -15.06
CA ARG A 62 2.25 5.49 -16.10
C ARG A 62 3.44 6.30 -16.60
N PRO A 63 4.56 6.33 -15.86
CA PRO A 63 5.80 6.85 -16.39
C PRO A 63 6.17 6.09 -17.66
N THR A 64 6.29 6.77 -18.79
CA THR A 64 6.53 6.18 -20.11
C THR A 64 7.78 6.80 -20.70
N THR A 65 8.67 5.99 -21.25
CA THR A 65 9.88 6.46 -21.92
C THR A 65 9.90 5.94 -23.34
N VAL A 66 10.22 6.81 -24.29
CA VAL A 66 10.42 6.46 -25.70
C VAL A 66 11.63 7.20 -26.25
N GLN A 67 12.40 6.55 -27.12
CA GLN A 67 13.50 7.17 -27.85
C GLN A 67 13.07 7.53 -29.27
N LEU A 68 13.64 8.59 -29.80
CA LEU A 68 13.43 9.03 -31.16
C LEU A 68 14.57 8.57 -32.07
N ASN A 69 14.24 8.23 -33.32
CA ASN A 69 15.18 7.97 -34.40
C ASN A 69 15.70 9.28 -35.02
N ASP A 70 16.12 10.22 -34.18
CA ASP A 70 16.40 11.62 -34.57
C ASP A 70 17.87 12.04 -34.45
N ASP A 71 18.78 11.11 -34.10
CA ASP A 71 20.20 11.42 -33.86
C ASP A 71 20.40 12.60 -32.89
N ASN A 72 19.55 12.66 -31.85
CA ASN A 72 19.51 13.74 -30.86
C ASN A 72 19.14 15.13 -31.42
N GLU A 73 18.53 15.22 -32.60
CA GLU A 73 18.13 16.49 -33.23
C GLU A 73 17.14 17.28 -32.36
N LEU A 74 16.13 16.62 -31.78
CA LEU A 74 15.19 17.28 -30.86
C LEU A 74 15.95 17.84 -29.65
N TYR A 75 16.79 17.05 -29.00
CA TYR A 75 17.61 17.50 -27.89
C TYR A 75 18.45 18.74 -28.25
N GLN A 76 19.14 18.72 -29.39
CA GLN A 76 19.96 19.86 -29.82
C GLN A 76 19.13 21.10 -30.11
N SER A 77 17.95 20.94 -30.72
CA SER A 77 17.05 22.07 -30.92
C SER A 77 16.61 22.73 -29.59
N ARG A 78 16.47 21.95 -28.51
CA ARG A 78 16.13 22.47 -27.16
C ARG A 78 17.33 23.14 -26.50
N TYR A 79 18.53 22.62 -26.73
CA TYR A 79 19.77 23.29 -26.33
C TYR A 79 19.88 24.67 -26.98
N GLU A 80 19.75 24.73 -28.31
CA GLU A 80 19.80 25.99 -29.07
C GLU A 80 18.74 26.98 -28.60
N TYR A 81 17.49 26.52 -28.44
CA TYR A 81 16.39 27.33 -27.92
C TYR A 81 16.70 27.90 -26.52
N THR A 82 17.27 27.08 -25.63
CA THR A 82 17.70 27.56 -24.30
C THR A 82 18.81 28.62 -24.41
N GLN A 83 19.76 28.45 -25.33
CA GLN A 83 20.80 29.47 -25.56
C GLN A 83 20.24 30.77 -26.13
N GLU A 84 19.16 30.72 -26.92
CA GLU A 84 18.45 31.91 -27.40
C GLU A 84 17.74 32.64 -26.26
N LEU A 85 17.00 31.92 -25.40
CA LEU A 85 16.34 32.48 -24.23
C LEU A 85 17.34 33.19 -23.29
N ILE A 86 18.48 32.56 -23.01
CA ILE A 86 19.54 33.16 -22.17
C ILE A 86 20.09 34.46 -22.78
N LYS A 87 20.28 34.49 -24.11
CA LYS A 87 20.77 35.70 -24.80
C LYS A 87 19.75 36.85 -24.75
N GLU A 88 18.46 36.54 -24.87
CA GLU A 88 17.40 37.53 -24.75
C GLU A 88 17.32 38.12 -23.33
N GLU A 89 17.56 37.31 -22.30
CA GLU A 89 17.58 37.74 -20.90
C GLU A 89 18.82 38.56 -20.52
N ASP A 90 19.99 38.29 -21.11
CA ASP A 90 21.22 39.08 -20.87
C ASP A 90 21.08 40.55 -21.32
N HIS A 91 20.01 40.91 -22.04
CA HIS A 91 19.62 42.29 -22.33
C HIS A 91 18.79 42.97 -21.22
N ILE A 92 18.43 42.26 -20.14
CA ILE A 92 17.79 42.77 -18.93
C ILE A 92 18.87 43.20 -17.92
N PRO A 93 18.82 44.40 -17.32
CA PRO A 93 19.84 44.86 -16.39
C PRO A 93 20.05 43.88 -15.22
N ARG A 94 21.29 43.41 -15.06
CA ARG A 94 21.80 42.44 -14.06
C ARG A 94 21.50 42.75 -12.57
N ALA A 95 20.83 43.87 -12.27
CA ALA A 95 20.42 44.26 -10.94
C ALA A 95 19.07 43.62 -10.51
N GLU A 96 18.32 43.03 -11.44
CA GLU A 96 17.02 42.36 -11.19
C GLU A 96 17.02 40.86 -11.58
N ALA A 97 18.15 40.32 -12.05
CA ALA A 97 18.28 38.93 -12.46
C ALA A 97 18.71 38.06 -11.26
N ASP A 98 17.82 37.16 -10.85
CA ASP A 98 18.16 36.01 -9.99
C ASP A 98 19.26 35.20 -10.70
N PRO A 99 20.43 34.95 -10.10
CA PRO A 99 21.50 34.17 -10.73
C PRO A 99 21.11 32.73 -11.10
N ASP A 100 19.99 32.22 -10.58
CA ASP A 100 19.42 30.92 -10.93
C ASP A 100 18.26 31.00 -11.96
N ARG A 101 17.91 32.19 -12.49
CA ARG A 101 16.71 32.39 -13.35
C ARG A 101 16.66 31.69 -14.71
N GLY A 102 17.74 31.01 -15.14
CA GLY A 102 17.76 30.13 -16.32
C GLY A 102 17.87 28.63 -16.00
N HIS A 103 18.04 28.28 -14.72
CA HIS A 103 18.19 26.92 -14.23
C HIS A 103 17.22 26.72 -13.05
N ASN A 104 16.11 26.02 -13.30
CA ASN A 104 14.97 25.79 -12.37
C ASN A 104 13.89 26.89 -12.32
N HIS A 105 13.95 27.93 -13.16
CA HIS A 105 12.84 28.85 -13.37
C HIS A 105 12.18 28.60 -14.74
N PRO A 106 10.88 28.30 -14.78
CA PRO A 106 10.18 27.95 -16.02
C PRO A 106 9.86 29.17 -16.90
N TYR A 107 10.24 29.11 -18.18
CA TYR A 107 9.80 30.06 -19.21
C TYR A 107 8.39 29.70 -19.70
N PRO A 108 7.42 30.64 -19.70
CA PRO A 108 6.09 30.38 -20.23
C PRO A 108 6.15 30.19 -21.75
N LEU A 109 5.67 29.05 -22.24
CA LEU A 109 5.51 28.81 -23.68
C LEU A 109 4.10 29.16 -24.17
N ALA A 110 3.07 28.62 -23.50
CA ALA A 110 1.67 28.80 -23.88
C ALA A 110 0.74 28.58 -22.69
N THR A 111 -0.45 29.17 -22.75
CA THR A 111 -1.56 28.88 -21.82
C THR A 111 -2.72 28.31 -22.62
N TRP A 112 -3.23 27.15 -22.22
CA TRP A 112 -4.32 26.45 -22.89
C TRP A 112 -5.08 25.54 -21.94
N ASN A 113 -6.24 25.04 -22.40
CA ASN A 113 -6.98 23.98 -21.73
C ASN A 113 -6.57 22.63 -22.36
N PRO A 114 -5.85 21.75 -21.64
CA PRO A 114 -5.42 20.47 -22.18
C PRO A 114 -6.60 19.58 -22.56
N SER A 115 -6.57 19.01 -23.76
CA SER A 115 -7.70 18.22 -24.29
C SER A 115 -8.04 16.98 -23.46
N TRP A 116 -7.04 16.49 -22.71
CA TRP A 116 -7.10 15.32 -21.83
C TRP A 116 -7.42 15.67 -20.36
N ALA A 117 -7.54 16.96 -20.01
CA ALA A 117 -7.91 17.39 -18.66
C ALA A 117 -9.44 17.35 -18.48
N LYS A 118 -9.91 16.80 -17.36
CA LYS A 118 -11.36 16.69 -17.05
C LYS A 118 -11.98 17.95 -16.44
N ASP A 119 -11.19 18.88 -15.93
CA ASP A 119 -11.67 20.03 -15.15
C ASP A 119 -11.70 21.36 -15.92
N ASP A 120 -11.60 21.33 -17.26
CA ASP A 120 -11.64 22.48 -18.19
C ASP A 120 -10.73 23.66 -17.81
N ARG A 121 -9.69 23.39 -17.02
CA ARG A 121 -8.83 24.41 -16.43
C ARG A 121 -7.75 24.84 -17.41
N GLU A 122 -7.62 26.15 -17.61
CA GLU A 122 -6.46 26.71 -18.30
C GLU A 122 -5.20 26.57 -17.44
N VAL A 123 -4.15 26.00 -18.03
CA VAL A 123 -2.82 25.88 -17.42
C VAL A 123 -1.74 26.43 -18.35
N THR A 124 -0.61 26.81 -17.77
CA THR A 124 0.54 27.33 -18.51
C THR A 124 1.61 26.25 -18.67
N LEU A 125 2.08 26.04 -19.89
CA LEU A 125 3.24 25.20 -20.20
C LEU A 125 4.50 25.99 -19.87
N GLY A 126 5.28 25.49 -18.93
CA GLY A 126 6.60 26.01 -18.62
C GLY A 126 7.70 25.15 -19.23
N PHE A 127 8.75 25.78 -19.75
CA PHE A 127 9.96 25.14 -20.24
C PHE A 127 11.16 25.58 -19.42
N PHE A 128 12.02 24.64 -19.01
CA PHE A 128 13.29 24.96 -18.36
C PHE A 128 14.32 23.86 -18.55
N SER A 129 15.56 24.16 -18.18
CA SER A 129 16.65 23.19 -18.14
C SER A 129 17.09 22.92 -16.71
N SER A 130 17.52 21.68 -16.45
CA SER A 130 18.24 21.32 -15.24
C SER A 130 19.51 20.53 -15.60
N LYS A 131 20.43 20.43 -14.64
CA LYS A 131 21.69 19.71 -14.83
C LYS A 131 21.45 18.21 -14.84
N SER A 132 21.90 17.51 -15.87
CA SER A 132 21.83 16.03 -15.93
C SER A 132 22.85 15.38 -15.00
N TRP A 133 22.64 14.11 -14.66
CA TRP A 133 23.61 13.30 -13.92
C TRP A 133 24.70 12.67 -14.84
N TYR A 134 24.53 12.83 -16.15
CA TYR A 134 25.42 12.36 -17.21
C TYR A 134 25.94 13.51 -18.08
N GLY A 135 26.93 13.21 -18.90
CA GLY A 135 27.62 14.15 -19.76
C GLY A 135 28.60 13.41 -20.67
N MET A 136 29.65 14.09 -21.11
CA MET A 136 30.70 13.53 -21.96
C MET A 136 32.07 13.66 -21.29
N GLU A 137 32.94 12.70 -21.54
CA GLU A 137 34.36 12.82 -21.20
C GLU A 137 35.03 13.82 -22.15
N THR A 138 35.76 14.77 -21.60
CA THR A 138 36.53 15.76 -22.36
C THR A 138 37.92 15.21 -22.71
N GLU A 139 38.56 15.74 -23.74
CA GLU A 139 39.94 15.37 -24.13
C GLU A 139 40.96 15.48 -22.99
N SER A 140 40.68 16.32 -21.98
CA SER A 140 41.52 16.52 -20.80
C SER A 140 41.35 15.46 -19.70
N GLY A 141 40.48 14.45 -19.91
CA GLY A 141 40.08 13.47 -18.91
C GLY A 141 39.17 14.03 -17.82
N ASN A 142 38.61 15.23 -18.03
CA ASN A 142 37.57 15.82 -17.19
C ASN A 142 36.18 15.50 -17.74
N TRP A 143 35.13 15.83 -17.01
CA TRP A 143 33.74 15.60 -17.40
C TRP A 143 33.01 16.91 -17.73
N SER A 144 32.27 16.92 -18.84
CA SER A 144 31.38 18.02 -19.22
C SER A 144 29.94 17.55 -19.13
N ARG A 145 29.15 18.21 -18.29
CA ARG A 145 27.78 17.81 -17.97
C ARG A 145 26.80 18.24 -19.08
N TYR A 146 25.83 17.38 -19.37
CA TYR A 146 24.68 17.72 -20.23
C TYR A 146 23.52 18.36 -19.43
N TYR A 147 22.51 18.81 -20.14
CA TYR A 147 21.29 19.34 -19.56
C TYR A 147 20.13 18.41 -19.83
N THR A 148 19.18 18.40 -18.92
CA THR A 148 17.89 17.75 -19.07
C THR A 148 16.86 18.86 -19.25
N TYR A 149 16.04 18.80 -20.31
CA TYR A 149 15.00 19.81 -20.55
C TYR A 149 13.65 19.32 -20.06
N HIS A 150 12.87 20.23 -19.52
CA HIS A 150 11.60 19.93 -18.86
C HIS A 150 10.48 20.73 -19.49
N LEU A 151 9.34 20.07 -19.68
CA LEU A 151 8.05 20.68 -19.96
C LEU A 151 7.11 20.29 -18.82
N GLN A 152 6.58 21.30 -18.14
CA GLN A 152 5.75 21.11 -16.96
C GLN A 152 4.57 22.09 -16.96
N LEU A 153 3.46 21.68 -16.33
CA LEU A 153 2.23 22.46 -16.30
C LEU A 153 2.14 23.27 -15.00
N TYR A 154 1.70 24.52 -15.11
CA TYR A 154 1.62 25.46 -14.00
C TYR A 154 0.25 26.13 -13.94
N ASP A 155 -0.33 26.20 -12.73
CA ASP A 155 -1.45 27.09 -12.44
C ASP A 155 -0.96 28.54 -12.28
N ASN A 156 0.28 28.72 -11.83
CA ASN A 156 0.92 30.03 -11.72
C ASN A 156 2.45 29.90 -11.90
N ILE A 157 2.92 30.08 -13.13
CA ILE A 157 4.33 29.88 -13.49
C ILE A 157 5.30 30.79 -12.72
N GLU A 158 4.87 32.00 -12.32
CA GLU A 158 5.68 32.96 -11.56
C GLU A 158 6.05 32.48 -10.15
N LYS A 159 5.34 31.47 -9.63
CA LYS A 159 5.65 30.85 -8.34
C LYS A 159 6.68 29.71 -8.46
N GLY A 160 7.21 29.45 -9.66
CA GLY A 160 8.13 28.34 -9.90
C GLY A 160 7.52 27.01 -9.44
N THR A 161 8.27 26.23 -8.67
CA THR A 161 7.81 24.92 -8.16
C THR A 161 6.50 24.96 -7.37
N ASP A 162 6.24 26.03 -6.59
CA ASP A 162 4.99 26.19 -5.84
C ASP A 162 3.79 26.54 -6.74
N GLY A 163 4.07 26.82 -8.02
CA GLY A 163 3.10 27.13 -9.06
C GLY A 163 2.72 25.96 -9.95
N ILE A 164 3.37 24.80 -9.79
CA ILE A 164 3.07 23.58 -10.55
C ILE A 164 1.60 23.23 -10.32
N THR A 165 0.92 22.90 -11.42
CA THR A 165 -0.50 22.61 -11.36
C THR A 165 -0.78 21.38 -10.50
N ASN A 166 -1.93 21.37 -9.84
CA ASN A 166 -2.48 20.19 -9.17
C ASN A 166 -3.54 19.47 -10.01
N LEU A 167 -3.54 19.67 -11.34
CA LEU A 167 -4.35 18.90 -12.27
C LEU A 167 -4.24 17.41 -11.96
N SER A 168 -5.39 16.75 -11.77
CA SER A 168 -5.40 15.33 -11.45
C SER A 168 -4.79 14.47 -12.58
N SER A 169 -5.04 14.82 -13.84
CA SER A 169 -4.45 14.15 -15.02
C SER A 169 -3.12 14.76 -15.49
N SER A 170 -2.31 15.32 -14.60
CA SER A 170 -1.07 16.02 -15.00
C SER A 170 -0.17 15.19 -15.92
N THR A 171 0.46 15.87 -16.87
CA THR A 171 1.52 15.33 -17.73
C THR A 171 2.75 16.23 -17.61
N SER A 172 3.91 15.65 -17.39
CA SER A 172 5.21 16.34 -17.49
C SER A 172 6.15 15.56 -18.38
N VAL A 173 7.00 16.27 -19.11
CA VAL A 173 7.91 15.69 -20.09
C VAL A 173 9.33 16.11 -19.80
N THR A 174 10.23 15.14 -19.91
CA THR A 174 11.67 15.32 -19.75
C THR A 174 12.36 14.86 -21.02
N ILE A 175 13.17 15.74 -21.62
CA ILE A 175 13.91 15.52 -22.86
C ILE A 175 15.38 15.33 -22.52
N GLU A 176 15.94 14.20 -22.95
CA GLU A 176 17.28 13.74 -22.61
C GLU A 176 18.04 13.28 -23.85
N MET A 177 19.36 13.46 -23.86
CA MET A 177 20.23 12.89 -24.89
C MET A 177 20.52 11.41 -24.58
N ARG A 178 20.56 10.56 -25.60
CA ARG A 178 21.11 9.20 -25.53
C ARG A 178 22.21 9.03 -26.57
N ASP A 179 23.42 8.78 -26.10
CA ASP A 179 24.63 8.60 -26.89
C ASP A 179 25.57 7.61 -26.16
N HIS A 180 26.21 6.70 -26.89
CA HIS A 180 27.05 5.62 -26.31
C HIS A 180 28.32 6.14 -25.63
N ASP A 181 28.75 7.36 -25.94
CA ASP A 181 29.92 8.00 -25.34
C ASP A 181 29.57 8.77 -24.07
N MET A 182 28.30 8.75 -23.64
CA MET A 182 27.89 9.38 -22.39
C MET A 182 28.51 8.70 -21.16
N VAL A 183 28.99 9.53 -20.24
CA VAL A 183 29.55 9.11 -18.96
C VAL A 183 28.96 9.88 -17.79
N THR A 184 28.97 9.24 -16.63
CA THR A 184 28.67 9.88 -15.34
C THR A 184 29.83 10.76 -14.88
N GLU A 185 29.62 11.56 -13.83
CA GLU A 185 30.67 12.35 -13.18
C GLU A 185 31.90 11.53 -12.78
N ASN A 186 31.71 10.25 -12.47
CA ASN A 186 32.78 9.30 -12.13
C ASN A 186 33.41 8.61 -13.35
N LEU A 187 33.12 9.10 -14.57
CA LEU A 187 33.57 8.54 -15.85
C LEU A 187 33.11 7.10 -16.13
N ASN A 188 32.10 6.61 -15.40
CA ASN A 188 31.45 5.35 -15.75
C ASN A 188 30.54 5.55 -16.95
N LYS A 189 30.55 4.60 -17.90
CA LYS A 189 29.64 4.59 -19.04
C LYS A 189 28.18 4.61 -18.57
N CYS A 190 27.38 5.46 -19.18
CA CYS A 190 25.94 5.47 -18.96
C CYS A 190 25.29 4.29 -19.69
N ASN A 191 24.36 3.62 -19.03
CA ASN A 191 23.51 2.62 -19.65
C ASN A 191 22.05 3.05 -19.48
N TRP A 192 21.21 2.67 -20.45
CA TRP A 192 19.77 2.85 -20.41
C TRP A 192 19.08 1.56 -20.85
N LYS A 193 17.74 1.50 -20.72
CA LYS A 193 16.98 0.32 -21.13
C LYS A 193 17.20 0.12 -22.62
N LYS A 194 17.56 -1.11 -22.98
CA LYS A 194 17.65 -1.55 -24.38
C LYS A 194 16.26 -1.48 -25.01
N SER A 195 16.22 -1.50 -26.32
CA SER A 195 15.01 -1.78 -27.07
C SER A 195 14.57 -3.23 -26.84
N GLU A 196 13.33 -3.54 -27.18
CA GLU A 196 12.74 -4.88 -27.08
C GLU A 196 13.56 -5.88 -27.90
N SER A 197 14.10 -5.47 -29.06
CA SER A 197 15.06 -6.27 -29.83
C SER A 197 16.47 -6.40 -29.22
N GLY A 198 16.72 -5.84 -28.05
CA GLY A 198 17.94 -6.01 -27.25
C GLY A 198 19.08 -5.05 -27.59
N GLN A 199 18.84 -4.00 -28.38
CA GLN A 199 19.86 -3.02 -28.77
C GLN A 199 19.78 -1.76 -27.90
N MET A 200 20.93 -1.15 -27.59
CA MET A 200 20.92 0.21 -27.06
C MET A 200 20.84 1.17 -28.24
N VAL A 201 19.75 1.94 -28.30
CA VAL A 201 19.51 2.89 -29.38
C VAL A 201 19.90 4.30 -28.92
N GLU A 202 20.56 5.05 -29.80
CA GLU A 202 20.90 6.46 -29.61
C GLU A 202 19.78 7.36 -30.16
N GLY A 203 19.74 8.59 -29.68
CA GLY A 203 18.75 9.58 -30.07
C GLY A 203 18.12 10.27 -28.86
N THR A 204 17.20 11.18 -29.11
CA THR A 204 16.53 11.91 -28.04
C THR A 204 15.59 10.96 -27.28
N ALA A 205 15.75 10.85 -25.96
CA ALA A 205 14.79 10.18 -25.09
C ALA A 205 13.76 11.18 -24.56
N ILE A 206 12.49 10.83 -24.69
CA ILE A 206 11.35 11.52 -24.10
C ILE A 206 10.85 10.66 -22.94
N ASN A 207 11.02 11.16 -21.72
CA ASN A 207 10.44 10.55 -20.53
C ASN A 207 9.17 11.34 -20.15
N ILE A 208 8.06 10.63 -20.06
CA ILE A 208 6.71 11.17 -19.88
C ILE A 208 6.24 10.68 -18.53
N GLN A 209 5.89 11.59 -17.63
CA GLN A 209 5.18 11.24 -16.41
C GLN A 209 3.74 11.73 -16.55
N ALA A 210 2.83 10.78 -16.79
CA ALA A 210 1.42 11.06 -16.99
C ALA A 210 0.55 10.25 -16.03
N SER A 211 -0.53 10.89 -15.57
CA SER A 211 -1.56 10.26 -14.74
C SER A 211 -2.80 9.92 -15.55
N TYR A 212 -3.43 8.79 -15.22
CA TYR A 212 -4.65 8.28 -15.85
C TYR A 212 -4.52 8.14 -17.38
N VAL A 213 -3.42 7.52 -17.81
CA VAL A 213 -3.18 7.12 -19.20
C VAL A 213 -3.29 5.60 -19.28
N GLU A 214 -4.02 5.09 -20.27
CA GLU A 214 -4.25 3.65 -20.42
C GLU A 214 -3.16 2.94 -21.24
N ASP A 215 -2.44 3.62 -22.14
CA ASP A 215 -1.37 3.03 -22.96
C ASP A 215 -0.28 4.03 -23.39
N GLY A 216 0.73 3.56 -24.13
CA GLY A 216 1.85 4.40 -24.57
C GLY A 216 1.51 5.38 -25.67
N GLU A 217 0.51 5.06 -26.49
CA GLU A 217 0.07 5.92 -27.58
C GLU A 217 -0.61 7.16 -27.01
N GLU A 218 -1.52 6.98 -26.06
CA GLU A 218 -2.17 8.10 -25.36
C GLU A 218 -1.13 8.99 -24.64
N ALA A 219 -0.10 8.40 -24.01
CA ALA A 219 0.99 9.17 -23.40
C ALA A 219 1.70 10.06 -24.44
N ILE A 220 2.02 9.50 -25.60
CA ILE A 220 2.68 10.19 -26.71
C ILE A 220 1.78 11.28 -27.29
N GLU A 221 0.48 11.04 -27.44
CA GLU A 221 -0.49 12.03 -27.92
C GLU A 221 -0.54 13.26 -27.02
N ARG A 222 -0.52 13.09 -25.68
CA ARG A 222 -0.44 14.22 -24.75
C ARG A 222 0.86 15.02 -24.93
N VAL A 223 1.98 14.34 -25.22
CA VAL A 223 3.26 15.02 -25.53
C VAL A 223 3.19 15.79 -26.85
N ARG A 224 2.58 15.21 -27.88
CA ARG A 224 2.37 15.91 -29.17
C ARG A 224 1.59 17.20 -28.94
N GLU A 225 0.47 17.14 -28.23
CA GLU A 225 -0.31 18.34 -27.89
C GLU A 225 0.55 19.39 -27.16
N MET A 226 1.33 18.98 -26.15
CA MET A 226 2.25 19.90 -25.45
C MET A 226 3.30 20.55 -26.37
N PHE A 227 3.82 19.80 -27.35
CA PHE A 227 4.78 20.33 -28.33
C PHE A 227 4.10 21.25 -29.35
N GLU A 228 2.89 20.92 -29.79
CA GLU A 228 2.10 21.73 -30.71
C GLU A 228 1.78 23.10 -30.11
N VAL A 229 1.31 23.13 -28.86
CA VAL A 229 1.00 24.41 -28.18
C VAL A 229 2.26 25.17 -27.79
N GLY A 230 3.33 24.48 -27.38
CA GLY A 230 4.54 25.11 -26.87
C GLY A 230 5.49 25.61 -27.95
N PHE A 231 5.56 24.92 -29.08
CA PHE A 231 6.57 25.14 -30.13
C PHE A 231 5.98 25.21 -31.55
N GLY A 232 4.68 24.94 -31.71
CA GLY A 232 3.97 24.96 -32.99
C GLY A 232 3.80 23.58 -33.63
N GLU A 233 2.73 23.44 -34.41
CA GLU A 233 2.34 22.20 -35.10
C GLU A 233 3.46 21.64 -36.01
N GLU A 234 4.11 22.50 -36.79
CA GLU A 234 5.22 22.08 -37.65
C GLU A 234 6.40 21.50 -36.86
N PHE A 235 6.68 22.06 -35.67
CA PHE A 235 7.74 21.57 -34.80
C PHE A 235 7.40 20.18 -34.22
N ALA A 236 6.17 20.03 -33.73
CA ALA A 236 5.68 18.76 -33.21
C ALA A 236 5.70 17.67 -34.29
N GLU A 237 5.17 17.95 -35.49
CA GLU A 237 5.14 17.00 -36.59
C GLU A 237 6.55 16.61 -37.07
N LYS A 238 7.46 17.59 -37.16
CA LYS A 238 8.85 17.31 -37.56
C LYS A 238 9.52 16.33 -36.61
N HIS A 239 9.36 16.49 -35.29
CA HIS A 239 10.12 15.73 -34.30
C HIS A 239 9.39 14.48 -33.79
N LEU A 240 8.07 14.52 -33.69
CA LEU A 240 7.27 13.47 -33.05
C LEU A 240 6.45 12.63 -34.03
N ASN A 241 6.57 12.77 -35.36
CA ASN A 241 5.86 11.89 -36.30
C ASN A 241 6.16 10.39 -36.09
N GLU A 242 5.29 9.53 -36.63
CA GLU A 242 5.37 8.07 -36.48
C GLU A 242 6.71 7.46 -36.92
N ASN A 243 7.41 8.05 -37.90
CA ASN A 243 8.71 7.53 -38.35
C ASN A 243 9.86 7.84 -37.37
N ASN A 244 9.72 8.93 -36.62
CA ASN A 244 10.72 9.33 -35.64
C ASN A 244 10.53 8.59 -34.32
N ILE A 245 9.31 8.23 -33.94
CA ILE A 245 9.07 7.50 -32.69
C ILE A 245 9.60 6.07 -32.84
N ASN A 246 10.54 5.68 -31.98
CA ASN A 246 11.01 4.30 -31.94
C ASN A 246 10.19 3.47 -30.93
N TYR A 247 9.11 2.85 -31.41
CA TYR A 247 8.24 2.01 -30.59
C TYR A 247 8.94 0.78 -30.00
N ASP A 248 10.06 0.29 -30.59
CA ASP A 248 10.88 -0.79 -30.01
C ASP A 248 11.53 -0.38 -28.69
N THR A 249 11.59 0.93 -28.39
CA THR A 249 12.15 1.47 -27.14
C THR A 249 11.07 1.92 -26.15
N LEU A 250 9.80 1.85 -26.54
CA LEU A 250 8.68 2.30 -25.72
C LEU A 250 8.51 1.37 -24.51
N HIS A 251 8.63 1.95 -23.32
CA HIS A 251 8.45 1.22 -22.08
C HIS A 251 7.79 2.07 -21.01
N CYS A 252 7.09 1.42 -20.08
CA CYS A 252 6.62 2.04 -18.86
C CYS A 252 7.50 1.67 -17.67
N GLU A 253 7.66 2.60 -16.74
CA GLU A 253 8.40 2.40 -15.49
C GLU A 253 7.45 2.49 -14.30
N GLN A 254 7.49 1.49 -13.45
CA GLN A 254 6.74 1.44 -12.20
C GLN A 254 5.24 1.80 -12.27
N PRO A 255 4.46 1.14 -13.14
CA PRO A 255 3.03 1.44 -13.27
C PRO A 255 2.26 1.15 -11.98
N GLU A 256 1.17 1.90 -11.80
CA GLU A 256 0.32 1.85 -10.62
C GLU A 256 -1.13 1.59 -11.00
N VAL A 257 -1.80 0.68 -10.30
CA VAL A 257 -3.24 0.40 -10.45
C VAL A 257 -3.94 0.51 -9.10
N TYR A 258 -5.13 1.10 -9.07
CA TYR A 258 -5.85 1.31 -7.81
C TYR A 258 -7.36 1.10 -7.88
N LYS A 259 -7.93 1.00 -6.67
CA LYS A 259 -9.35 1.15 -6.38
C LYS A 259 -9.56 2.04 -5.16
N ARG A 260 -10.66 2.77 -5.17
CA ARG A 260 -11.15 3.52 -4.01
C ARG A 260 -12.35 2.80 -3.42
N PHE A 261 -12.43 2.75 -2.10
CA PHE A 261 -13.44 1.98 -1.38
C PHE A 261 -13.92 2.73 -0.14
N ASP A 262 -15.06 2.32 0.41
CA ASP A 262 -15.68 2.96 1.57
C ASP A 262 -14.74 2.95 2.79
N SER A 263 -14.64 4.10 3.46
CA SER A 263 -13.83 4.30 4.66
C SER A 263 -14.18 3.34 5.83
N ASP A 264 -15.42 2.83 5.89
CA ASP A 264 -15.85 1.86 6.91
C ASP A 264 -15.08 0.53 6.82
N LEU A 265 -14.54 0.20 5.64
CA LEU A 265 -13.78 -1.03 5.39
C LEU A 265 -12.27 -0.85 5.58
N LEU A 266 -11.80 0.34 5.97
CA LEU A 266 -10.38 0.65 6.12
C LEU A 266 -9.63 -0.32 7.03
N ASP A 267 -10.19 -0.61 8.20
CA ASP A 267 -9.57 -1.54 9.17
C ASP A 267 -9.47 -2.96 8.62
N SER A 268 -10.46 -3.38 7.83
CA SER A 268 -10.47 -4.67 7.15
C SER A 268 -9.36 -4.72 6.10
N GLY A 269 -9.29 -3.71 5.22
CA GLY A 269 -8.25 -3.60 4.20
C GLY A 269 -6.84 -3.61 4.79
N VAL A 270 -6.58 -2.81 5.84
CA VAL A 270 -5.27 -2.79 6.52
C VAL A 270 -4.94 -4.13 7.15
N SER A 271 -5.92 -4.81 7.75
CA SER A 271 -5.73 -6.13 8.34
C SER A 271 -5.38 -7.18 7.27
N THR A 272 -6.06 -7.16 6.12
CA THR A 272 -5.77 -8.06 5.00
C THR A 272 -4.36 -7.88 4.45
N LEU A 273 -3.88 -6.63 4.30
CA LEU A 273 -2.51 -6.38 3.87
C LEU A 273 -1.48 -6.91 4.88
N ARG A 274 -1.74 -6.80 6.19
CA ARG A 274 -0.88 -7.41 7.22
C ARG A 274 -0.85 -8.93 7.16
N ASP A 275 -2.01 -9.55 7.00
CA ASP A 275 -2.11 -11.01 6.82
C ASP A 275 -1.32 -11.46 5.58
N SER A 276 -1.35 -10.68 4.49
CA SER A 276 -0.52 -10.94 3.30
C SER A 276 0.97 -10.84 3.61
N THR A 277 1.41 -9.79 4.31
CA THR A 277 2.82 -9.62 4.71
C THR A 277 3.28 -10.82 5.54
N ASP A 278 2.50 -11.23 6.55
CA ASP A 278 2.79 -12.39 7.39
C ASP A 278 2.98 -13.67 6.57
N LEU A 279 2.08 -13.93 5.62
CA LEU A 279 2.14 -15.10 4.74
C LEU A 279 3.40 -15.07 3.86
N ILE A 280 3.63 -13.96 3.15
CA ILE A 280 4.77 -13.77 2.25
C ILE A 280 6.09 -13.95 3.01
N THR A 281 6.27 -13.25 4.12
CA THR A 281 7.50 -13.35 4.91
C THR A 281 7.68 -14.76 5.48
N SER A 282 6.64 -15.60 5.54
CA SER A 282 6.66 -16.93 6.14
C SER A 282 6.78 -18.11 5.21
N GLY A 283 6.26 -18.00 3.99
CA GLY A 283 6.45 -19.00 2.94
C GLY A 283 7.85 -18.99 2.36
N ASP A 284 8.67 -18.02 2.78
CA ASP A 284 9.92 -17.71 2.13
C ASP A 284 11.14 -18.11 2.99
N GLU A 285 11.94 -19.05 2.51
CA GLU A 285 13.29 -19.31 3.02
C GLU A 285 14.35 -18.43 2.30
N SER A 286 13.98 -17.67 1.25
CA SER A 286 14.90 -17.13 0.25
C SER A 286 14.76 -15.64 -0.15
N GLY A 287 13.61 -15.03 0.02
CA GLY A 287 13.27 -13.71 -0.47
C GLY A 287 13.10 -12.70 0.66
N SER A 288 13.07 -11.45 0.21
CA SER A 288 13.54 -10.33 1.02
C SER A 288 12.43 -9.57 1.71
N GLY A 289 11.16 -10.01 1.52
CA GLY A 289 9.91 -9.47 2.06
C GLY A 289 10.10 -8.29 3.00
N SER A 290 10.32 -7.10 2.43
CA SER A 290 10.70 -5.93 3.20
C SER A 290 9.45 -5.16 3.60
N GLU A 291 9.07 -5.27 4.88
CA GLU A 291 8.03 -4.42 5.44
C GLU A 291 8.59 -2.99 5.58
N ARG A 292 8.28 -2.12 4.62
CA ARG A 292 8.37 -0.67 4.80
C ARG A 292 7.04 -0.13 5.30
N GLY A 293 6.69 -0.52 6.52
CA GLY A 293 5.55 0.03 7.25
C GLY A 293 5.86 1.45 7.74
N GLU A 294 5.81 2.44 6.86
CA GLU A 294 5.89 3.86 7.26
C GLU A 294 4.59 4.27 7.96
N TRP A 295 4.52 4.02 9.27
CA TRP A 295 3.51 4.58 10.16
C TRP A 295 3.98 5.96 10.64
N GLU A 296 3.96 6.94 9.76
CA GLU A 296 4.13 8.32 10.18
C GLU A 296 2.77 8.98 10.40
N LYS A 297 2.61 9.61 11.56
CA LYS A 297 1.33 10.13 12.05
C LYS A 297 0.78 11.29 11.21
N ASP A 298 1.53 11.74 10.21
CA ASP A 298 1.23 12.83 9.30
C ASP A 298 1.44 12.45 7.82
N HIS A 299 1.72 11.17 7.51
CA HIS A 299 1.81 10.68 6.13
C HIS A 299 0.50 10.01 5.69
N TYR A 300 0.22 10.17 4.40
CA TYR A 300 -1.04 9.77 3.73
C TYR A 300 -1.22 8.26 3.64
N THR A 301 -0.11 7.53 3.59
CA THR A 301 -0.09 6.06 3.62
C THR A 301 -0.46 5.55 5.00
N ILE A 302 -1.52 4.74 5.06
CA ILE A 302 -2.01 4.14 6.30
C ILE A 302 -1.27 2.82 6.56
N TYR A 303 -1.08 2.01 5.52
CA TYR A 303 -0.25 0.82 5.56
C TYR A 303 0.22 0.47 4.15
N GLY A 304 1.44 -0.02 4.01
CA GLY A 304 1.92 -0.61 2.77
C GLY A 304 3.11 -1.51 3.02
N PHE A 305 3.36 -2.44 2.12
CA PHE A 305 4.51 -3.33 2.15
C PHE A 305 4.99 -3.62 0.74
N THR A 306 6.27 -3.92 0.62
CA THR A 306 6.89 -4.27 -0.66
C THR A 306 7.35 -5.71 -0.63
N SER A 307 7.12 -6.46 -1.70
CA SER A 307 7.59 -7.83 -1.82
C SER A 307 7.86 -8.25 -3.26
N ASP A 308 8.90 -9.07 -3.40
CA ASP A 308 9.31 -9.85 -4.55
C ASP A 308 8.62 -11.23 -4.65
N TYR A 309 7.77 -11.58 -3.67
CA TYR A 309 7.26 -12.93 -3.48
C TYR A 309 5.73 -12.99 -3.29
N PHE A 310 5.00 -12.33 -4.18
CA PHE A 310 3.54 -12.50 -4.27
C PHE A 310 3.13 -13.90 -4.74
N ALA A 311 4.05 -14.64 -5.35
CA ALA A 311 3.87 -16.05 -5.66
C ALA A 311 3.44 -16.84 -4.41
N GLY A 312 3.99 -16.57 -3.21
CA GLY A 312 3.58 -17.23 -1.97
C GLY A 312 2.10 -17.08 -1.58
N LEU A 313 1.38 -16.14 -2.21
CA LEU A 313 -0.08 -15.96 -2.10
C LEU A 313 -0.87 -16.62 -3.25
N GLY A 314 -0.20 -17.39 -4.11
CA GLY A 314 -0.70 -17.94 -5.37
C GLY A 314 -0.79 -16.92 -6.52
N LEU A 315 -0.14 -15.76 -6.39
CA LEU A 315 -0.15 -14.70 -7.41
C LEU A 315 1.19 -14.65 -8.14
N HIS A 316 1.27 -15.37 -9.26
CA HIS A 316 2.48 -15.47 -10.06
C HIS A 316 2.62 -14.27 -11.01
N SER A 317 3.81 -13.67 -11.05
CA SER A 317 4.15 -12.67 -12.06
C SER A 317 3.96 -13.27 -13.46
N PRO A 318 3.49 -12.49 -14.44
CA PRO A 318 3.60 -12.89 -15.84
C PRO A 318 5.08 -13.08 -16.20
N THR A 319 5.35 -13.91 -17.20
CA THR A 319 6.71 -14.23 -17.64
C THR A 319 7.02 -13.64 -19.00
N ASP A 320 8.29 -13.33 -19.25
CA ASP A 320 8.79 -12.97 -20.58
C ASP A 320 8.92 -14.20 -21.50
N GLU A 321 9.46 -14.01 -22.70
CA GLU A 321 9.68 -15.08 -23.68
C GLU A 321 10.64 -16.18 -23.20
N ASP A 322 11.56 -15.84 -22.29
CA ASP A 322 12.54 -16.76 -21.71
C ASP A 322 11.98 -17.50 -20.48
N GLY A 323 10.77 -17.13 -20.02
CA GLY A 323 10.08 -17.72 -18.88
C GLY A 323 10.47 -17.08 -17.54
N GLU A 324 11.19 -15.96 -17.56
CA GLU A 324 11.58 -15.22 -16.36
C GLU A 324 10.44 -14.28 -15.93
N PRO A 325 10.25 -14.01 -14.63
CA PRO A 325 9.18 -13.14 -14.15
C PRO A 325 9.40 -11.70 -14.63
N LEU A 326 8.40 -11.14 -15.32
CA LEU A 326 8.42 -9.74 -15.75
C LEU A 326 8.45 -8.78 -14.56
N VAL A 327 7.64 -9.03 -13.54
CA VAL A 327 7.49 -8.17 -12.35
C VAL A 327 8.29 -8.75 -11.20
N GLU A 328 9.44 -8.14 -10.92
CA GLU A 328 10.34 -8.58 -9.85
C GLU A 328 9.83 -8.22 -8.46
N GLU A 329 9.20 -7.06 -8.28
CA GLU A 329 8.79 -6.56 -6.97
C GLU A 329 7.51 -5.72 -7.10
N VAL A 330 6.61 -5.84 -6.11
CA VAL A 330 5.37 -5.06 -6.04
C VAL A 330 5.27 -4.35 -4.68
N TYR A 331 4.92 -3.07 -4.71
CA TYR A 331 4.51 -2.31 -3.54
C TYR A 331 2.99 -2.21 -3.48
N LEU A 332 2.38 -2.78 -2.44
CA LEU A 332 0.95 -2.70 -2.19
C LEU A 332 0.69 -1.79 -0.99
N LYS A 333 -0.18 -0.80 -1.15
CA LYS A 333 -0.50 0.17 -0.10
C LYS A 333 -1.99 0.51 -0.02
N ILE A 334 -2.41 0.91 1.18
CA ILE A 334 -3.65 1.63 1.45
C ILE A 334 -3.29 3.02 1.98
N TYR A 335 -3.87 4.06 1.39
CA TYR A 335 -3.63 5.44 1.78
C TYR A 335 -4.90 6.31 1.71
N MET A 336 -4.90 7.44 2.42
CA MET A 336 -5.93 8.46 2.36
C MET A 336 -5.37 9.78 1.86
N HIS A 337 -6.23 10.61 1.25
CA HIS A 337 -5.82 11.94 0.81
C HIS A 337 -5.39 12.82 1.99
N GLN A 338 -4.52 13.80 1.73
CA GLN A 338 -3.93 14.66 2.76
C GLN A 338 -4.95 15.40 3.60
N GLN A 339 -6.01 15.84 2.93
CA GLN A 339 -7.09 16.61 3.51
C GLN A 339 -8.32 15.76 3.79
N ALA A 340 -8.23 14.42 3.73
CA ALA A 340 -9.38 13.51 3.88
C ALA A 340 -10.24 13.85 5.11
N ARG A 341 -9.62 14.17 6.26
CA ARG A 341 -10.31 14.52 7.52
C ARG A 341 -10.99 15.90 7.53
N GLN A 342 -10.64 16.77 6.58
CA GLN A 342 -11.20 18.11 6.45
C GLN A 342 -12.31 18.15 5.40
N LEU A 343 -12.41 17.11 4.58
CA LEU A 343 -13.44 16.96 3.56
C LEU A 343 -14.70 16.36 4.17
N PRO A 344 -15.88 16.66 3.61
CA PRO A 344 -17.12 15.97 3.95
C PRO A 344 -17.00 14.45 3.81
N ASP A 345 -17.74 13.70 4.65
CA ASP A 345 -17.71 12.22 4.63
C ASP A 345 -18.13 11.66 3.26
N ASP A 346 -19.06 12.34 2.57
CA ASP A 346 -19.56 11.99 1.22
C ASP A 346 -18.61 12.40 0.08
N HIS A 347 -17.52 13.10 0.37
CA HIS A 347 -16.55 13.51 -0.66
C HIS A 347 -15.63 12.34 -1.05
N MET A 348 -15.46 12.05 -2.34
CA MET A 348 -14.62 10.93 -2.82
C MET A 348 -13.22 10.85 -2.16
N LEU A 349 -12.54 11.99 -1.97
CA LEU A 349 -11.19 12.05 -1.36
C LEU A 349 -11.18 11.84 0.18
N SER A 350 -12.32 11.79 0.86
CA SER A 350 -12.40 11.34 2.26
C SER A 350 -12.19 9.83 2.38
N ASN A 351 -12.41 9.10 1.29
CA ASN A 351 -12.38 7.64 1.24
C ASN A 351 -10.99 7.09 0.88
N PRO A 352 -10.59 5.95 1.46
CA PRO A 352 -9.29 5.32 1.24
C PRO A 352 -9.13 4.75 -0.17
N LYS A 353 -7.86 4.64 -0.58
CA LYS A 353 -7.44 4.01 -1.83
C LYS A 353 -6.51 2.83 -1.55
N ILE A 354 -6.76 1.69 -2.16
CA ILE A 354 -5.83 0.55 -2.26
C ILE A 354 -5.14 0.60 -3.63
N GLU A 355 -3.81 0.54 -3.65
CA GLU A 355 -3.00 0.75 -4.85
C GLU A 355 -1.83 -0.23 -4.88
N ALA A 356 -1.65 -0.90 -6.01
CA ALA A 356 -0.51 -1.76 -6.29
C ALA A 356 0.40 -1.09 -7.32
N LYS A 357 1.71 -1.10 -7.05
CA LYS A 357 2.75 -0.53 -7.88
C LYS A 357 3.76 -1.60 -8.23
N ALA A 358 4.01 -1.85 -9.51
CA ALA A 358 5.11 -2.73 -9.92
C ALA A 358 6.44 -1.96 -9.86
N TYR A 359 7.55 -2.63 -9.56
CA TYR A 359 8.90 -2.08 -9.71
C TYR A 359 9.61 -2.76 -10.87
N GLY A 360 10.13 -1.93 -11.78
CA GLY A 360 10.80 -2.41 -12.98
C GLY A 360 10.49 -1.50 -14.17
N LYS A 361 10.94 -1.93 -15.35
CA LYS A 361 10.67 -1.28 -16.62
C LYS A 361 10.13 -2.32 -17.59
N TYR A 362 8.96 -2.07 -18.17
CA TYR A 362 8.21 -3.05 -18.97
C TYR A 362 7.99 -2.50 -20.35
N TYR A 363 8.20 -3.31 -21.40
CA TYR A 363 7.92 -2.84 -22.75
C TYR A 363 6.41 -2.65 -22.95
N GLU A 364 6.03 -1.88 -23.96
CA GLU A 364 4.62 -1.66 -24.29
C GLU A 364 3.86 -2.99 -24.53
N SER A 365 4.51 -3.97 -25.14
CA SER A 365 3.98 -5.32 -25.37
C SER A 365 3.61 -6.05 -24.06
N ASP A 366 4.40 -5.86 -23.00
CA ASP A 366 4.19 -6.47 -21.68
C ASP A 366 3.12 -5.77 -20.86
N TRP A 367 2.76 -4.53 -21.21
CA TRP A 367 1.94 -3.63 -20.40
C TRP A 367 0.63 -4.27 -19.95
N ASN A 368 -0.10 -4.90 -20.87
CA ASN A 368 -1.38 -5.53 -20.56
C ASN A 368 -1.24 -6.66 -19.55
N ALA A 369 -0.18 -7.47 -19.63
CA ALA A 369 0.07 -8.56 -18.70
C ALA A 369 0.42 -8.02 -17.30
N VAL A 370 1.28 -6.99 -17.23
CA VAL A 370 1.65 -6.32 -15.97
C VAL A 370 0.42 -5.67 -15.32
N ARG A 371 -0.40 -4.95 -16.10
CA ARG A 371 -1.63 -4.31 -15.62
C ARG A 371 -2.62 -5.35 -15.06
N GLN A 372 -2.83 -6.45 -15.76
CA GLN A 372 -3.70 -7.54 -15.29
C GLN A 372 -3.16 -8.16 -13.99
N TYR A 373 -1.85 -8.34 -13.88
CA TYR A 373 -1.23 -8.85 -12.65
C TYR A 373 -1.45 -7.91 -11.46
N LEU A 374 -1.24 -6.61 -11.64
CA LEU A 374 -1.53 -5.61 -10.60
C LEU A 374 -3.01 -5.57 -10.23
N ASN A 375 -3.91 -5.68 -11.21
CA ASN A 375 -5.35 -5.81 -10.98
C ASN A 375 -5.69 -7.06 -10.16
N GLN A 376 -5.07 -8.21 -10.46
CA GLN A 376 -5.27 -9.43 -9.66
C GLN A 376 -4.82 -9.26 -8.22
N ILE A 377 -3.68 -8.59 -7.98
CA ILE A 377 -3.22 -8.26 -6.63
C ILE A 377 -4.26 -7.39 -5.92
N VAL A 378 -4.69 -6.28 -6.52
CA VAL A 378 -5.69 -5.38 -5.90
C VAL A 378 -7.00 -6.12 -5.64
N ASN A 379 -7.51 -6.88 -6.61
CA ASN A 379 -8.76 -7.63 -6.52
C ASN A 379 -8.73 -8.70 -5.43
N MET A 380 -7.63 -9.46 -5.33
CA MET A 380 -7.45 -10.46 -4.29
C MET A 380 -7.50 -9.83 -2.89
N HIS A 381 -6.84 -8.70 -2.71
CA HIS A 381 -6.83 -8.02 -1.41
C HIS A 381 -8.18 -7.37 -1.08
N CYS A 382 -8.88 -6.78 -2.06
CA CYS A 382 -10.25 -6.30 -1.87
C CYS A 382 -11.18 -7.44 -1.46
N HIS A 383 -11.13 -8.57 -2.17
CA HIS A 383 -11.95 -9.74 -1.90
C HIS A 383 -11.74 -10.27 -0.47
N HIS A 384 -10.49 -10.41 -0.03
CA HIS A 384 -10.18 -10.88 1.33
C HIS A 384 -10.48 -9.87 2.42
N ALA A 385 -10.48 -8.57 2.10
CA ALA A 385 -10.95 -7.51 2.98
C ALA A 385 -12.48 -7.42 3.06
N GLY A 386 -13.20 -8.18 2.21
CA GLY A 386 -14.65 -8.10 2.11
C GLY A 386 -15.14 -6.83 1.40
N ILE A 387 -14.26 -6.13 0.67
CA ILE A 387 -14.60 -4.99 -0.18
C ILE A 387 -15.19 -5.55 -1.48
N LYS A 388 -16.48 -5.30 -1.68
CA LYS A 388 -17.23 -5.69 -2.87
C LYS A 388 -17.37 -4.51 -3.84
N ASP A 389 -17.95 -4.77 -5.00
CA ASP A 389 -18.16 -3.76 -6.03
C ASP A 389 -19.11 -2.64 -5.56
N GLU A 390 -20.09 -2.97 -4.70
CA GLU A 390 -21.00 -2.01 -4.07
C GLU A 390 -20.32 -1.08 -3.05
N ASP A 391 -19.15 -1.48 -2.53
CA ASP A 391 -18.37 -0.69 -1.57
C ASP A 391 -17.33 0.21 -2.27
N LEU A 392 -17.26 0.15 -3.61
CA LEU A 392 -16.33 0.95 -4.39
C LEU A 392 -16.85 2.37 -4.56
N ILE A 393 -15.97 3.34 -4.30
CA ILE A 393 -16.32 4.76 -4.36
C ILE A 393 -15.81 5.33 -5.67
N ALA A 394 -16.73 5.89 -6.46
CA ALA A 394 -16.37 6.61 -7.66
C ALA A 394 -15.54 7.86 -7.33
N ASP A 395 -14.57 8.16 -8.19
CA ASP A 395 -13.90 9.45 -8.22
C ASP A 395 -13.88 10.02 -9.65
N ASN A 396 -13.20 11.15 -9.84
CA ASN A 396 -13.17 11.83 -11.13
C ASN A 396 -12.62 10.95 -12.27
N TRP A 397 -11.90 9.87 -11.98
CA TRP A 397 -11.23 9.01 -12.95
C TRP A 397 -11.66 7.55 -12.85
N PHE A 398 -11.96 7.08 -11.65
CA PHE A 398 -12.46 5.74 -11.40
C PHE A 398 -13.98 5.76 -11.20
N ASN A 399 -14.75 5.21 -12.15
CA ASN A 399 -16.18 4.99 -11.96
C ASN A 399 -16.49 3.48 -12.00
N PRO A 400 -16.80 2.84 -10.86
CA PRO A 400 -17.06 1.41 -10.81
C PRO A 400 -18.17 0.93 -11.76
N GLU A 401 -19.22 1.74 -11.94
CA GLU A 401 -20.40 1.36 -12.74
C GLU A 401 -20.13 1.35 -14.25
N GLU A 402 -19.15 2.14 -14.70
CA GLU A 402 -18.81 2.29 -16.12
C GLU A 402 -17.62 1.41 -16.53
N ARG A 403 -17.00 0.70 -15.59
CA ARG A 403 -15.83 -0.12 -15.85
C ARG A 403 -16.20 -1.56 -16.16
N ASP A 404 -15.43 -2.15 -17.07
CA ASP A 404 -15.54 -3.56 -17.40
C ASP A 404 -15.21 -4.40 -16.16
N ALA A 405 -16.08 -5.37 -15.89
CA ALA A 405 -15.80 -6.42 -14.93
C ALA A 405 -15.00 -7.52 -15.64
N THR A 406 -13.83 -7.85 -15.11
CA THR A 406 -12.98 -8.88 -15.69
C THR A 406 -13.00 -10.15 -14.85
N GLU A 407 -12.86 -11.28 -15.55
CA GLU A 407 -12.59 -12.55 -14.90
C GLU A 407 -11.14 -12.60 -14.43
N TRP A 408 -10.94 -12.95 -13.16
CA TRP A 408 -9.62 -13.18 -12.60
C TRP A 408 -9.59 -14.47 -11.77
N LYS A 409 -8.40 -15.00 -11.56
CA LYS A 409 -8.17 -16.23 -10.79
C LYS A 409 -7.84 -15.86 -9.36
N LEU A 410 -8.72 -16.24 -8.43
CA LEU A 410 -8.50 -16.13 -6.99
C LEU A 410 -7.76 -17.38 -6.51
N PRO A 411 -6.53 -17.27 -5.99
CA PRO A 411 -5.89 -18.36 -5.27
C PRO A 411 -6.72 -18.76 -4.06
N THR A 412 -7.04 -20.05 -3.96
CA THR A 412 -7.77 -20.62 -2.82
C THR A 412 -6.79 -21.16 -1.78
N GLY A 413 -7.28 -21.44 -0.56
CA GLY A 413 -6.42 -21.98 0.50
C GLY A 413 -5.70 -20.93 1.35
N ARG A 414 -5.84 -19.63 1.08
CA ARG A 414 -5.27 -18.54 1.91
C ARG A 414 -5.58 -18.70 3.40
N ARG A 415 -6.83 -19.03 3.77
CA ARG A 415 -7.19 -19.30 5.17
C ARG A 415 -6.44 -20.50 5.77
N ALA A 416 -6.18 -21.54 4.99
CA ALA A 416 -5.39 -22.69 5.41
C ALA A 416 -3.91 -22.32 5.55
N GLN A 417 -3.36 -21.54 4.61
CA GLN A 417 -2.00 -20.99 4.71
C GLN A 417 -1.83 -20.11 5.94
N VAL A 418 -2.78 -19.22 6.24
CA VAL A 418 -2.73 -18.38 7.47
C VAL A 418 -2.78 -19.27 8.70
N ARG A 419 -3.70 -20.25 8.73
CA ARG A 419 -3.78 -21.23 9.83
C ARG A 419 -2.46 -22.01 9.99
N GLN A 420 -1.83 -22.44 8.90
CA GLN A 420 -0.56 -23.18 8.89
C GLN A 420 0.62 -22.31 9.32
N TYR A 421 0.69 -21.05 8.86
CA TYR A 421 1.67 -20.06 9.29
C TYR A 421 1.64 -19.90 10.81
N TRP A 422 0.47 -19.62 11.38
CA TRP A 422 0.32 -19.50 12.82
C TRP A 422 0.52 -20.82 13.58
N ALA A 423 0.36 -21.96 12.91
CA ALA A 423 0.70 -23.27 13.45
C ALA A 423 2.22 -23.56 13.42
N SER A 424 2.99 -22.86 12.57
CA SER A 424 4.41 -23.12 12.31
C SER A 424 5.30 -22.98 13.55
N ASP A 425 6.38 -23.74 13.56
CA ASP A 425 7.42 -23.65 14.60
C ASP A 425 8.14 -22.30 14.58
N ARG A 426 8.06 -21.54 13.49
CA ARG A 426 8.69 -20.22 13.37
C ARG A 426 7.94 -19.16 14.16
N VAL A 427 6.62 -19.07 13.99
CA VAL A 427 5.76 -18.19 14.81
C VAL A 427 5.86 -18.60 16.27
N ARG A 428 5.84 -19.91 16.53
CA ARG A 428 6.09 -20.46 17.86
C ARG A 428 7.44 -19.99 18.43
N ARG A 429 8.54 -20.08 17.67
CA ARG A 429 9.87 -19.62 18.10
C ARG A 429 9.91 -18.11 18.35
N ASN A 430 9.28 -17.30 17.50
CA ASN A 430 9.21 -15.84 17.69
C ASN A 430 8.41 -15.49 18.96
N ILE A 431 7.27 -16.13 19.19
CA ILE A 431 6.48 -15.96 20.41
C ILE A 431 7.23 -16.49 21.65
N GLU A 432 7.86 -17.66 21.56
CA GLU A 432 8.66 -18.26 22.64
C GLU A 432 9.88 -17.39 22.98
N GLN A 433 10.58 -16.86 21.97
CA GLN A 433 11.68 -15.90 22.11
C GLN A 433 11.22 -14.66 22.87
N ARG A 434 10.08 -14.07 22.49
CA ARG A 434 9.53 -12.87 23.15
C ARG A 434 8.98 -13.13 24.56
N LEU A 435 8.57 -14.36 24.87
CA LEU A 435 7.95 -14.70 26.15
C LEU A 435 8.92 -15.31 27.17
N PHE A 436 9.98 -15.98 26.74
CA PHE A 436 10.79 -16.84 27.60
C PHE A 436 12.31 -16.71 27.45
N GLU A 437 12.84 -15.88 26.53
CA GLU A 437 14.28 -15.54 26.56
C GLU A 437 14.61 -14.62 27.74
N ALA A 438 15.86 -14.67 28.20
CA ALA A 438 16.35 -13.82 29.29
C ALA A 438 16.12 -12.33 28.95
N ASP A 439 15.70 -11.54 29.96
CA ASP A 439 15.31 -10.12 29.87
C ASP A 439 13.93 -9.78 29.27
N THR A 440 13.03 -10.76 29.07
CA THR A 440 11.70 -10.53 28.45
C THR A 440 10.51 -10.47 29.42
N ASP A 441 10.75 -10.48 30.74
CA ASP A 441 9.71 -10.53 31.79
C ASP A 441 8.61 -9.47 31.65
N ASN A 442 8.94 -8.28 31.13
CA ASN A 442 7.97 -7.22 30.91
C ASN A 442 7.00 -7.50 29.75
N TYR A 443 7.41 -8.28 28.73
CA TYR A 443 6.53 -8.75 27.66
C TYR A 443 5.54 -9.77 28.21
N LEU A 444 6.04 -10.75 28.97
CA LEU A 444 5.21 -11.74 29.66
C LEU A 444 4.17 -11.07 30.57
N ALA A 445 4.58 -10.12 31.41
CA ALA A 445 3.66 -9.40 32.30
C ALA A 445 2.61 -8.58 31.53
N THR A 446 2.98 -7.99 30.39
CA THR A 446 2.05 -7.23 29.53
C THR A 446 1.04 -8.17 28.86
N ILE A 447 1.50 -9.30 28.33
CA ILE A 447 0.66 -10.32 27.69
C ILE A 447 -0.30 -10.96 28.69
N LEU A 448 0.15 -11.30 29.90
CA LEU A 448 -0.71 -11.77 30.99
C LEU A 448 -1.74 -10.72 31.39
N GLY A 449 -1.38 -9.44 31.35
CA GLY A 449 -2.30 -8.33 31.59
C GLY A 449 -3.44 -8.27 30.58
N VAL A 450 -3.14 -8.43 29.29
CA VAL A 450 -4.15 -8.49 28.21
C VAL A 450 -5.01 -9.75 28.33
N LEU A 451 -4.40 -10.91 28.61
CA LEU A 451 -5.12 -12.19 28.77
C LEU A 451 -6.15 -12.14 29.91
N ARG A 452 -5.75 -11.66 31.09
CA ARG A 452 -6.59 -11.71 32.28
C ARG A 452 -7.69 -10.67 32.34
N LYS A 453 -7.51 -9.54 31.65
CA LYS A 453 -8.48 -8.46 31.61
C LYS A 453 -9.48 -8.60 30.46
N GLY A 454 -9.58 -9.79 29.87
CA GLY A 454 -10.64 -10.11 28.91
C GLY A 454 -10.37 -9.66 27.48
N GLY A 455 -9.14 -9.25 27.15
CA GLY A 455 -8.74 -8.94 25.79
C GLY A 455 -8.75 -7.45 25.44
N ASN A 456 -9.54 -6.58 26.07
CA ASN A 456 -9.52 -5.14 25.77
C ASN A 456 -9.03 -4.32 26.97
N VAL A 457 -7.78 -3.83 26.92
CA VAL A 457 -7.12 -3.23 28.09
C VAL A 457 -6.48 -1.90 27.76
N THR A 458 -6.75 -0.86 28.55
CA THR A 458 -6.09 0.44 28.35
C THR A 458 -4.60 0.38 28.72
N ARG A 459 -3.79 1.24 28.12
CA ARG A 459 -2.37 1.39 28.52
C ARG A 459 -2.19 1.76 29.99
N SER A 460 -3.14 2.51 30.55
CA SER A 460 -3.13 2.87 31.99
C SER A 460 -3.33 1.64 32.86
N THR A 461 -4.28 0.77 32.51
CA THR A 461 -4.53 -0.49 33.20
C THR A 461 -3.34 -1.44 33.10
N LEU A 462 -2.69 -1.53 31.94
CA LEU A 462 -1.46 -2.32 31.78
C LEU A 462 -0.29 -1.76 32.60
N ALA A 463 -0.17 -0.44 32.72
CA ALA A 463 0.88 0.20 33.54
C ALA A 463 0.70 -0.15 35.02
N GLU A 464 -0.53 -0.11 35.53
CA GLU A 464 -0.85 -0.52 36.90
C GLU A 464 -0.57 -2.01 37.14
N TYR A 465 -0.93 -2.84 36.16
CA TYR A 465 -0.80 -4.29 36.22
C TYR A 465 0.67 -4.76 36.19
N THR A 466 1.50 -4.11 35.39
CA THR A 466 2.91 -4.48 35.15
C THR A 466 3.91 -3.71 36.03
N GLY A 467 3.49 -2.62 36.68
CA GLY A 467 4.38 -1.71 37.42
C GLY A 467 5.22 -0.78 36.52
N LEU A 468 5.06 -0.87 35.20
CA LEU A 468 5.76 -0.03 34.24
C LEU A 468 5.17 1.39 34.16
N SER A 469 5.95 2.34 33.64
CA SER A 469 5.39 3.63 33.22
C SER A 469 4.52 3.48 31.96
N LYS A 470 3.56 4.39 31.74
CA LYS A 470 2.74 4.40 30.51
C LYS A 470 3.60 4.43 29.22
N ARG A 471 4.74 5.12 29.25
CA ARG A 471 5.73 5.13 28.16
C ARG A 471 6.43 3.78 27.99
N GLY A 472 6.76 3.10 29.09
CA GLY A 472 7.30 1.74 29.08
C GLY A 472 6.33 0.72 28.47
N VAL A 473 5.07 0.74 28.91
CA VAL A 473 4.00 -0.07 28.30
C VAL A 473 3.85 0.24 26.81
N SER A 474 3.82 1.52 26.42
CA SER A 474 3.68 1.90 25.01
C SER A 474 4.81 1.38 24.13
N ARG A 475 6.04 1.30 24.65
CA ARG A 475 7.20 0.72 23.96
C ARG A 475 7.05 -0.78 23.75
N ILE A 476 6.63 -1.51 24.79
CA ILE A 476 6.45 -2.97 24.74
C ILE A 476 5.29 -3.34 23.82
N VAL A 477 4.15 -2.66 23.97
CA VAL A 477 2.98 -2.87 23.10
C VAL A 477 3.31 -2.55 21.64
N ARG A 478 4.25 -1.64 21.35
CA ARG A 478 4.69 -1.36 19.98
C ARG A 478 5.37 -2.59 19.40
N LYS A 479 6.39 -3.10 20.10
CA LYS A 479 7.12 -4.31 19.67
C LYS A 479 6.21 -5.54 19.54
N LEU A 480 5.30 -5.75 20.50
CA LEU A 480 4.31 -6.84 20.41
C LEU A 480 3.28 -6.64 19.28
N LYS A 481 3.06 -5.40 18.82
CA LYS A 481 2.27 -5.12 17.63
C LYS A 481 3.06 -5.41 16.36
N ASP A 482 4.33 -5.00 16.33
CA ASP A 482 5.24 -5.27 15.21
C ASP A 482 5.42 -6.79 15.03
N ASP A 483 5.38 -7.58 16.12
CA ASP A 483 5.42 -9.05 16.07
C ASP A 483 4.03 -9.72 15.85
N ASN A 484 2.98 -8.96 15.55
CA ASN A 484 1.58 -9.44 15.39
C ASN A 484 1.02 -10.24 16.59
N ILE A 485 1.50 -9.99 17.81
CA ILE A 485 0.98 -10.62 19.04
C ILE A 485 -0.18 -9.78 19.62
N LEU A 486 -0.06 -8.45 19.59
CA LEU A 486 -1.07 -7.51 20.10
C LEU A 486 -1.47 -6.47 19.04
N THR A 487 -2.66 -5.88 19.14
CA THR A 487 -3.10 -4.73 18.34
C THR A 487 -3.65 -3.61 19.23
N ARG A 488 -3.95 -2.45 18.64
CA ARG A 488 -4.48 -1.26 19.32
C ARG A 488 -5.76 -0.78 18.64
N GLU A 489 -6.71 -0.34 19.44
CA GLU A 489 -7.94 0.31 19.00
C GLU A 489 -8.12 1.64 19.75
N ASP A 490 -8.44 2.71 19.03
CA ASP A 490 -8.60 4.05 19.59
C ASP A 490 -10.08 4.46 19.60
N HIS A 491 -10.73 4.36 20.76
CA HIS A 491 -12.13 4.77 20.97
C HIS A 491 -12.21 5.87 22.03
N GLY A 492 -11.58 7.02 21.76
CA GLY A 492 -11.36 8.10 22.73
C GLY A 492 -10.32 7.79 23.83
N GLN A 493 -9.95 6.52 23.99
CA GLN A 493 -8.78 6.03 24.71
C GLN A 493 -8.17 4.86 23.93
N THR A 494 -6.85 4.67 24.00
CA THR A 494 -6.19 3.53 23.36
C THR A 494 -6.37 2.25 24.18
N PHE A 495 -7.07 1.29 23.60
CA PHE A 495 -7.17 -0.08 24.06
C PHE A 495 -6.09 -0.93 23.39
N VAL A 496 -5.61 -1.92 24.11
CA VAL A 496 -4.64 -2.92 23.68
C VAL A 496 -5.31 -4.27 23.79
N LYS A 497 -5.26 -5.04 22.71
CA LYS A 497 -5.82 -6.39 22.63
C LYS A 497 -4.92 -7.34 21.91
N PHE A 498 -5.23 -8.65 21.93
CA PHE A 498 -4.53 -9.60 21.06
C PHE A 498 -4.80 -9.25 19.60
N ALA A 499 -3.79 -9.42 18.76
CA ALA A 499 -4.01 -9.38 17.32
C ALA A 499 -5.12 -10.40 16.93
N PRO A 500 -5.92 -10.10 15.90
CA PRO A 500 -6.91 -11.04 15.38
C PRO A 500 -6.30 -12.41 15.05
N GLY A 501 -7.13 -13.45 15.04
CA GLY A 501 -6.69 -14.81 14.70
C GLY A 501 -6.14 -15.61 15.90
N PRO A 502 -5.22 -16.57 15.66
CA PRO A 502 -4.84 -17.58 16.65
C PRO A 502 -3.83 -17.09 17.70
N ALA A 503 -3.34 -15.85 17.63
CA ALA A 503 -2.33 -15.31 18.55
C ALA A 503 -2.68 -15.54 20.02
N LYS A 504 -3.92 -15.22 20.43
CA LYS A 504 -4.41 -15.45 21.80
C LYS A 504 -4.42 -16.93 22.19
N LYS A 505 -4.87 -17.81 21.28
CA LYS A 505 -4.92 -19.26 21.50
C LYS A 505 -3.51 -19.84 21.62
N LYS A 506 -2.60 -19.42 20.74
CA LYS A 506 -1.20 -19.89 20.72
C LYS A 506 -0.43 -19.44 21.95
N VAL A 507 -0.59 -18.18 22.36
CA VAL A 507 0.01 -17.69 23.61
C VAL A 507 -0.49 -18.50 24.81
N ARG A 508 -1.77 -18.87 24.87
CA ARG A 508 -2.28 -19.78 25.91
C ARG A 508 -1.65 -21.17 25.83
N GLU A 509 -1.62 -21.78 24.66
CA GLU A 509 -0.99 -23.10 24.45
C GLU A 509 0.50 -23.11 24.85
N ILE A 510 1.23 -22.03 24.57
CA ILE A 510 2.64 -21.89 24.94
C ILE A 510 2.77 -21.72 26.47
N LEU A 511 1.93 -20.91 27.10
CA LEU A 511 1.90 -20.77 28.56
C LEU A 511 1.56 -22.10 29.25
N ASP A 512 0.60 -22.85 28.70
CA ASP A 512 0.21 -24.18 29.21
C ASP A 512 1.36 -25.19 29.04
N ARG A 513 2.04 -25.17 27.88
CA ARG A 513 3.20 -26.04 27.60
C ARG A 513 4.42 -25.72 28.46
N ALA A 514 4.60 -24.47 28.86
CA ALA A 514 5.65 -24.07 29.80
C ALA A 514 5.49 -24.74 31.17
N GLY A 515 4.34 -25.39 31.44
CA GLY A 515 4.11 -26.17 32.65
C GLY A 515 4.00 -25.33 33.93
N MET A 516 3.91 -24.00 33.78
CA MET A 516 3.73 -23.08 34.89
C MET A 516 2.26 -23.04 35.27
N THR A 517 1.96 -23.34 36.52
CA THR A 517 0.62 -23.17 37.08
C THR A 517 0.21 -21.70 37.05
N GLU A 518 -1.10 -21.45 37.04
CA GLU A 518 -1.63 -20.10 37.09
C GLU A 518 -1.15 -19.31 38.33
N ARG A 519 -0.84 -20.03 39.41
CA ARG A 519 -0.25 -19.46 40.63
C ARG A 519 1.19 -19.00 40.41
N GLU A 520 2.01 -19.81 39.73
CA GLU A 520 3.40 -19.49 39.44
C GLU A 520 3.53 -18.32 38.45
N LEU A 521 2.67 -18.26 37.43
CA LEU A 521 2.60 -17.11 36.52
C LEU A 521 2.21 -15.82 37.25
N GLU A 522 1.34 -15.93 38.25
CA GLU A 522 0.92 -14.81 39.08
C GLU A 522 2.01 -14.35 40.05
N GLU A 523 2.72 -15.29 40.69
CA GLU A 523 3.88 -15.00 41.54
C GLU A 523 4.97 -14.32 40.72
N LYS A 524 5.34 -14.88 39.55
CA LYS A 524 6.31 -14.28 38.64
C LYS A 524 5.88 -12.87 38.20
N ARG A 525 4.61 -12.66 37.84
CA ARG A 525 4.09 -11.33 37.50
C ARG A 525 4.20 -10.34 38.66
N LYS A 526 3.96 -10.77 39.89
CA LYS A 526 4.09 -9.91 41.08
C LYS A 526 5.53 -9.50 41.31
N ASP A 527 6.47 -10.44 41.15
CA ASP A 527 7.91 -10.16 41.27
C ASP A 527 8.35 -9.13 40.22
N ILE A 528 7.92 -9.30 38.97
CA ILE A 528 8.19 -8.34 37.87
C ILE A 528 7.61 -6.95 38.18
N ARG A 529 6.38 -6.90 38.70
CA ARG A 529 5.74 -5.64 39.08
C ARG A 529 6.50 -4.94 40.19
N GLU A 530 6.88 -5.67 41.23
CA GLU A 530 7.63 -5.14 42.37
C GLU A 530 9.01 -4.62 41.94
N GLU A 531 9.73 -5.37 41.11
CA GLU A 531 10.99 -4.92 40.53
C GLU A 531 10.84 -3.63 39.72
N ASN A 532 9.80 -3.53 38.90
CA ASN A 532 9.54 -2.33 38.09
C ASN A 532 9.23 -1.11 38.97
N ILE A 533 8.44 -1.28 40.03
CA ILE A 533 8.14 -0.23 41.01
C ILE A 533 9.43 0.21 41.69
N GLN A 534 10.23 -0.72 42.21
CA GLN A 534 11.51 -0.41 42.86
C GLN A 534 12.49 0.28 41.90
N ARG A 535 12.58 -0.15 40.63
CA ARG A 535 13.41 0.52 39.62
C ARG A 535 12.95 1.96 39.37
N ARG A 536 11.64 2.20 39.37
CA ARG A 536 11.05 3.53 39.18
C ARG A 536 11.29 4.43 40.38
N GLU A 537 11.09 3.92 41.59
CA GLU A 537 11.38 4.64 42.83
C GLU A 537 12.87 5.00 42.92
N ARG A 538 13.78 4.07 42.62
CA ARG A 538 15.23 4.35 42.56
C ARG A 538 15.60 5.43 41.55
N ARG A 539 14.89 5.53 40.42
CA ARG A 539 15.11 6.61 39.44
C ARG A 539 14.60 7.95 39.95
N ASN A 540 13.39 7.97 40.49
CA ASN A 540 12.79 9.17 41.06
C ASN A 540 13.60 9.70 42.27
N SER A 541 14.15 8.81 43.10
CA SER A 541 15.01 9.21 44.23
C SER A 541 16.35 9.79 43.78
N LYS A 542 16.92 9.31 42.66
CA LYS A 542 18.15 9.86 42.07
C LYS A 542 17.94 11.21 41.37
N GLU A 543 16.77 11.42 40.77
CA GLU A 543 16.39 12.73 40.22
C GLU A 543 16.12 13.76 41.34
N ASN A 544 15.63 13.35 42.52
CA ASN A 544 15.39 14.25 43.65
C ASN A 544 16.63 14.56 44.53
N GLU A 545 17.70 13.76 44.48
CA GLU A 545 18.98 14.07 45.15
C GLU A 545 19.89 14.99 44.30
N SER A 546 19.46 15.35 43.09
CA SER A 546 20.10 16.31 42.20
C SER A 546 19.30 17.62 42.19
N SER A 547 19.53 18.52 43.16
CA SER A 547 18.86 19.84 43.20
C SER A 547 19.66 20.91 42.42
N PRO A 548 19.04 22.03 42.05
CA PRO A 548 18.49 22.34 40.73
C PRO A 548 19.44 23.17 39.86
N GLY A 549 19.35 23.01 38.54
CA GLY A 549 20.06 23.87 37.59
C GLY A 549 19.39 23.82 36.23
N ASP A 550 18.63 24.88 35.94
CA ASP A 550 18.13 25.37 34.65
C ASP A 550 17.61 24.33 33.64
N ASN A 551 16.29 24.32 33.49
CA ASN A 551 15.61 24.26 32.19
C ASN A 551 14.15 24.71 32.40
N GLU A 552 13.94 26.03 32.38
CA GLU A 552 12.68 26.58 31.90
C GLU A 552 12.75 26.57 30.37
N ASP A 553 11.99 25.68 29.76
CA ASP A 553 11.23 25.97 28.54
C ASP A 553 9.94 25.15 28.65
N GLU A 554 8.97 25.75 29.32
CA GLU A 554 7.57 25.34 29.31
C GLU A 554 7.02 25.60 27.90
N GLU A 555 6.84 24.53 27.11
CA GLU A 555 5.90 24.60 25.99
C GLU A 555 4.46 24.48 26.51
N VAL A 556 3.87 25.66 26.51
CA VAL A 556 2.50 26.07 26.77
C VAL A 556 1.44 25.11 26.21
N ASP A 557 0.59 24.63 27.11
CA ASP A 557 -0.75 24.12 26.86
C ASP A 557 -1.63 25.24 26.30
N THR A 558 -1.84 25.25 24.99
CA THR A 558 -2.88 26.05 24.34
C THR A 558 -3.74 25.17 23.43
N GLY A 559 -4.97 24.89 23.86
CA GLY A 559 -5.95 24.30 22.94
C GLY A 559 -7.23 23.82 23.61
N GLY A 560 -7.93 24.73 24.30
CA GLY A 560 -9.23 24.49 24.92
C GLY A 560 -10.21 23.77 24.00
N ARG A 561 -10.69 22.62 24.49
CA ARG A 561 -11.75 21.81 23.91
C ARG A 561 -13.06 22.62 23.87
N PRO A 562 -13.65 22.92 22.70
CA PRO A 562 -15.05 23.31 22.69
C PRO A 562 -15.87 22.05 22.97
N ALA A 563 -16.64 22.11 24.05
CA ALA A 563 -17.71 21.16 24.30
C ALA A 563 -18.69 21.25 23.12
N ASN A 564 -18.81 20.18 22.32
CA ASN A 564 -19.88 20.10 21.35
C ASN A 564 -21.10 19.41 22.00
N PRO A 565 -22.23 20.13 22.15
CA PRO A 565 -23.46 19.62 22.71
C PRO A 565 -24.32 19.09 21.55
N LEU A 566 -24.59 17.78 21.53
CA LEU A 566 -25.82 17.12 21.05
C LEU A 566 -25.62 15.59 21.11
N LYS A 567 -26.45 14.95 21.94
CA LYS A 567 -26.95 13.56 21.81
C LYS A 567 -28.40 13.69 21.28
N PRO A 568 -29.16 12.64 20.85
CA PRO A 568 -28.85 11.21 20.57
C PRO A 568 -29.63 10.60 19.35
N LEU A 569 -29.32 9.33 19.00
CA LEU A 569 -30.32 8.25 18.82
C LEU A 569 -29.70 6.83 18.85
N ALA A 570 -29.04 6.43 19.94
CA ALA A 570 -28.67 5.00 20.16
C ALA A 570 -28.60 4.60 21.65
N LYS A 571 -29.11 5.45 22.54
CA LYS A 571 -29.53 5.03 23.87
C LYS A 571 -31.02 4.71 23.82
N LEU A 572 -31.36 3.59 23.21
CA LEU A 572 -32.59 2.91 23.60
C LEU A 572 -32.25 2.05 24.81
N PRO A 573 -33.01 2.13 25.91
CA PRO A 573 -32.86 1.24 27.04
C PRO A 573 -33.59 -0.06 26.68
N ILE A 574 -33.14 -0.73 25.62
CA ILE A 574 -33.63 -2.06 25.27
C ILE A 574 -32.73 -3.01 26.04
N ASP A 575 -33.27 -3.60 27.09
CA ASP A 575 -32.67 -4.79 27.68
C ASP A 575 -32.62 -5.88 26.60
N MET A 576 -31.65 -6.79 26.64
CA MET A 576 -31.61 -7.96 25.76
C MET A 576 -32.92 -8.76 25.81
N GLN A 577 -33.66 -8.66 26.92
CA GLN A 577 -34.99 -9.22 27.08
C GLN A 577 -36.06 -8.53 26.22
N ASP A 578 -36.01 -7.20 26.08
CA ASP A 578 -36.96 -6.44 25.26
C ASP A 578 -36.76 -6.74 23.76
N LEU A 579 -35.49 -6.86 23.32
CA LEU A 579 -35.15 -7.26 21.95
C LEU A 579 -35.64 -8.67 21.61
N TYR A 580 -35.52 -9.60 22.58
CA TYR A 580 -36.01 -10.96 22.43
C TYR A 580 -37.55 -11.03 22.33
N ASP A 581 -38.25 -10.20 23.10
CA ASP A 581 -39.71 -10.14 23.09
C ASP A 581 -40.25 -9.49 21.80
N ASP A 582 -39.57 -8.46 21.27
CA ASP A 582 -39.92 -7.81 20.00
C ASP A 582 -39.65 -8.72 18.77
N TYR A 583 -38.58 -9.52 18.81
CA TYR A 583 -38.30 -10.56 17.81
C TYR A 583 -39.40 -11.63 17.78
N ARG A 584 -39.85 -12.09 18.96
CA ARG A 584 -40.95 -13.06 19.06
C ARG A 584 -42.30 -12.52 18.63
N ALA A 585 -42.53 -11.22 18.78
CA ALA A 585 -43.75 -10.55 18.34
C ALA A 585 -43.79 -10.31 16.83
N GLY A 586 -42.69 -10.55 16.10
CA GLY A 586 -42.56 -10.29 14.67
C GLY A 586 -42.42 -8.80 14.34
N CYS A 587 -42.03 -7.99 15.32
CA CYS A 587 -41.80 -6.55 15.17
C CYS A 587 -40.40 -6.22 14.64
N VAL A 588 -39.46 -7.17 14.77
CA VAL A 588 -38.06 -7.12 14.30
C VAL A 588 -37.79 -8.46 13.60
N THR A 589 -37.16 -8.44 12.43
CA THR A 589 -36.83 -9.63 11.63
C THR A 589 -35.32 -9.93 11.66
N ASP A 590 -34.90 -11.10 11.18
CA ASP A 590 -33.48 -11.46 11.13
C ASP A 590 -32.64 -10.51 10.27
N GLU A 591 -33.27 -9.83 9.30
CA GLU A 591 -32.64 -8.83 8.44
C GLU A 591 -32.40 -7.50 9.19
N ASP A 592 -33.14 -7.23 10.26
CA ASP A 592 -33.04 -6.01 11.08
C ASP A 592 -31.97 -6.13 12.18
N ILE A 593 -31.34 -7.30 12.34
CA ILE A 593 -30.35 -7.60 13.39
C ILE A 593 -28.97 -7.80 12.76
N HIS A 594 -28.17 -6.73 12.67
CA HIS A 594 -26.77 -6.84 12.27
C HIS A 594 -25.89 -7.20 13.47
N VAL A 595 -25.44 -8.45 13.51
CA VAL A 595 -24.50 -8.95 14.51
C VAL A 595 -23.07 -8.66 14.05
N ASP A 596 -22.36 -7.77 14.73
CA ASP A 596 -20.89 -7.73 14.66
C ASP A 596 -20.38 -9.09 15.16
N THR A 597 -19.87 -9.92 14.24
CA THR A 597 -19.46 -11.31 14.51
C THR A 597 -18.27 -11.41 15.48
N ARG A 598 -17.80 -10.30 16.05
CA ARG A 598 -16.87 -10.24 17.19
C ARG A 598 -17.43 -10.76 18.52
N VAL A 599 -18.69 -11.22 18.59
CA VAL A 599 -19.24 -11.83 19.82
C VAL A 599 -20.12 -13.05 19.52
N HIS A 600 -19.55 -14.26 19.44
CA HIS A 600 -20.06 -15.48 20.12
C HIS A 600 -19.33 -16.76 19.65
N GLU A 601 -18.41 -17.26 20.47
CA GLU A 601 -18.06 -18.69 20.56
C GLU A 601 -17.95 -19.14 22.03
N SER A 602 -18.71 -18.49 22.91
CA SER A 602 -19.00 -19.02 24.24
C SER A 602 -20.50 -19.25 24.31
N TYR A 603 -20.89 -20.44 24.74
CA TYR A 603 -22.26 -20.96 24.90
C TYR A 603 -22.85 -21.68 23.68
N ALA A 604 -22.29 -22.85 23.35
CA ALA A 604 -23.14 -23.97 22.95
C ALA A 604 -23.72 -24.63 24.21
N PRO A 605 -25.01 -25.02 24.24
CA PRO A 605 -25.60 -25.68 25.38
C PRO A 605 -25.29 -27.20 25.36
N TRP A 606 -24.64 -27.65 26.43
CA TRP A 606 -24.32 -29.03 26.87
C TRP A 606 -23.14 -29.73 26.20
#